data_AF-A0A523PFI4-F1
#
_entry.id   AF-A0A523PFI4-F1
#
_cell.length_a   1.000
_cell.length_b   1.000
_cell.length_c   1.000
_cell.angle_alpha   90.00
_cell.angle_beta   90.00
_cell.angle_gamma   90.00
#
_symmetry.space_group_name_H-M   'P 1'
#
loop_
_entity.id
_entity.type
_entity.pdbx_description
1 polymer ?
#
loop_
_entity_poly.entity_id
_entity_poly.type
_entity_poly.pdbx_seq_one_letter_code
_entity_poly.pdbx_strand_id
1 'polypeptide(L)'
;MTPTHPSPRTGAARPLVGILATAAFLGALELPALAQQASPPTYNATFAYDTGWVANDSDRARVVISFPIHFSLANWMRVYFEDIELGGDLLAGTGAILRVTSHLDGHVQELDARHCAQWQNSTCYFNGNTVQVEVLAQPHTSASRLVVRSFDAGLPMGLDTSQCGPNDDRVLSMDVRSARLLPVGCTGWLIDDCTGCFLTAGHCTGSISVVQFQVPLSNSNGSLNNPSPDDQYAFDPASLQTNNGQGVGNDWGYFGCFANPNTGLRPAQAQGATYVLANPPASPNGNSIRITGYGVDSSPQTHNQVQQTDVGPMVTSQGSTVQYQTDT
;
A
#
# COMPACT_ATOMS: atom_id res chain seq x y z
N MET A 1 -55.54 -91.59 27.20
CA MET A 1 -54.36 -90.98 26.56
C MET A 1 -54.56 -89.48 26.54
N THR A 2 -53.74 -88.80 27.34
CA THR A 2 -53.09 -87.47 27.17
C THR A 2 -53.66 -86.40 26.20
N PRO A 3 -53.40 -85.11 26.52
CA PRO A 3 -54.34 -83.99 26.39
C PRO A 3 -53.86 -82.94 25.37
N THR A 4 -54.53 -81.78 25.27
CA THR A 4 -53.87 -80.46 25.44
C THR A 4 -54.86 -79.29 25.38
N HIS A 5 -54.79 -78.48 26.44
CA HIS A 5 -55.38 -77.15 26.62
C HIS A 5 -54.56 -76.06 25.88
N PRO A 6 -55.15 -74.89 25.56
CA PRO A 6 -54.43 -73.74 25.02
C PRO A 6 -53.76 -72.91 26.12
N SER A 7 -52.56 -72.41 25.83
CA SER A 7 -51.74 -71.54 26.68
C SER A 7 -51.94 -70.05 26.32
N PRO A 8 -51.78 -69.10 27.27
CA PRO A 8 -52.15 -67.70 27.08
C PRO A 8 -51.03 -66.81 26.52
N ARG A 9 -51.49 -65.66 26.03
CA ARG A 9 -50.77 -64.52 25.44
C ARG A 9 -49.56 -64.09 26.26
N THR A 10 -48.43 -63.92 25.59
CA THR A 10 -47.33 -63.05 26.03
C THR A 10 -47.07 -62.00 24.94
N GLY A 11 -47.14 -60.73 25.34
CA GLY A 11 -46.85 -59.59 24.48
C GLY A 11 -45.35 -59.48 24.23
N ALA A 12 -44.97 -59.49 22.96
CA ALA A 12 -43.62 -59.13 22.54
C ALA A 12 -43.57 -57.62 22.29
N ALA A 13 -42.76 -56.92 23.09
CA ALA A 13 -42.39 -55.54 22.91
C ALA A 13 -41.63 -55.38 21.57
N ARG A 14 -42.06 -54.43 20.74
CA ARG A 14 -41.34 -54.00 19.54
C ARG A 14 -40.17 -53.11 19.99
N PRO A 15 -38.90 -53.41 19.63
CA PRO A 15 -37.84 -52.43 19.81
C PRO A 15 -38.04 -51.32 18.77
N LEU A 16 -38.19 -50.07 19.23
CA LEU A 16 -37.99 -48.89 18.41
C LEU A 16 -36.54 -48.90 17.91
N VAL A 17 -36.35 -49.04 16.60
CA VAL A 17 -35.08 -48.69 15.95
C VAL A 17 -35.01 -47.16 15.94
N GLY A 18 -34.39 -46.60 16.98
CA GLY A 18 -33.97 -45.20 16.98
C GLY A 18 -32.80 -45.04 16.03
N ILE A 19 -33.05 -44.48 14.84
CA ILE A 19 -31.99 -44.01 13.95
C ILE A 19 -31.37 -42.79 14.65
N LEU A 20 -30.23 -42.99 15.31
CA LEU A 20 -29.33 -41.90 15.64
C LEU A 20 -28.78 -41.35 14.32
N ALA A 21 -29.40 -40.28 13.81
CA ALA A 21 -28.77 -39.43 12.83
C ALA A 21 -27.65 -38.67 13.54
N THR A 22 -26.43 -39.20 13.47
CA THR A 22 -25.22 -38.49 13.86
C THR A 22 -25.05 -37.34 12.86
N ALA A 23 -25.63 -36.19 13.16
CA ALA A 23 -25.33 -34.95 12.48
C ALA A 23 -23.86 -34.60 12.81
N ALA A 24 -22.94 -35.03 11.96
CA ALA A 24 -21.58 -34.52 11.96
C ALA A 24 -21.64 -33.05 11.52
N PHE A 25 -21.82 -32.15 12.48
CA PHE A 25 -21.52 -30.74 12.31
C PHE A 25 -20.01 -30.65 12.06
N LEU A 26 -19.60 -30.63 10.78
CA LEU A 26 -18.36 -29.96 10.41
C LEU A 26 -18.59 -28.48 10.70
N GLY A 27 -18.29 -28.06 11.92
CA GLY A 27 -18.04 -26.65 12.20
C GLY A 27 -16.82 -26.27 11.38
N ALA A 28 -17.04 -25.51 10.30
CA ALA A 28 -15.95 -24.75 9.70
C ALA A 28 -15.40 -23.86 10.81
N LEU A 29 -14.18 -24.14 11.25
CA LEU A 29 -13.40 -23.21 12.05
C LEU A 29 -13.20 -21.98 11.15
N GLU A 30 -14.08 -20.98 11.30
CA GLU A 30 -13.81 -19.64 10.81
C GLU A 30 -12.63 -19.12 11.60
N LEU A 31 -11.42 -19.36 11.08
CA LEU A 31 -10.26 -18.61 11.50
C LEU A 31 -10.59 -17.13 11.25
N PRO A 32 -10.52 -16.26 12.26
CA PRO A 32 -10.70 -14.84 12.03
C PRO A 32 -9.64 -14.41 11.03
N ALA A 33 -10.05 -13.96 9.85
CA ALA A 33 -9.18 -13.27 8.92
C ALA A 33 -8.67 -12.02 9.64
N LEU A 34 -7.42 -12.08 10.11
CA LEU A 34 -6.76 -10.92 10.69
C LEU A 34 -6.48 -9.95 9.55
N ALA A 35 -6.94 -8.71 9.71
CA ALA A 35 -6.56 -7.59 8.87
C ALA A 35 -5.03 -7.51 8.78
N GLN A 36 -4.48 -7.58 7.56
CA GLN A 36 -3.05 -7.74 7.35
C GLN A 36 -2.44 -6.51 6.69
N GLN A 37 -1.87 -5.64 7.53
CA GLN A 37 -0.88 -4.66 7.10
C GLN A 37 0.49 -5.33 7.01
N ALA A 38 1.35 -4.86 6.11
CA ALA A 38 2.67 -5.42 5.90
C ALA A 38 3.74 -4.34 5.74
N SER A 39 3.84 -3.43 6.71
CA SER A 39 4.82 -2.35 6.64
C SER A 39 6.24 -2.89 6.39
N PRO A 40 6.99 -2.36 5.41
CA PRO A 40 8.30 -2.87 5.09
C PRO A 40 9.28 -2.63 6.25
N PRO A 41 10.28 -3.51 6.45
CA PRO A 41 11.33 -3.31 7.44
C PRO A 41 12.02 -1.96 7.23
N THR A 42 11.91 -1.12 8.26
CA THR A 42 12.35 0.27 8.21
C THR A 42 13.16 0.59 9.46
N TYR A 43 14.31 1.21 9.28
CA TYR A 43 15.08 1.85 10.34
C TYR A 43 14.81 3.36 10.30
N ASN A 44 14.23 3.90 11.37
CA ASN A 44 14.10 5.34 11.54
C ASN A 44 15.33 5.88 12.26
N ALA A 45 16.02 6.84 11.64
CA ALA A 45 17.21 7.48 12.19
C ALA A 45 16.95 8.97 12.41
N THR A 46 17.27 9.46 13.61
CA THR A 46 17.35 10.91 13.85
C THR A 46 18.52 11.49 13.07
N PHE A 47 18.27 12.60 12.38
CA PHE A 47 19.27 13.37 11.66
C PHE A 47 18.94 14.85 11.86
N ALA A 48 19.44 15.42 12.95
CA ALA A 48 19.22 16.83 13.26
C ALA A 48 20.19 17.69 12.44
N TYR A 49 19.68 18.33 11.40
CA TYR A 49 20.48 19.21 10.54
C TYR A 49 19.67 20.44 10.15
N ASP A 50 20.14 21.60 10.57
CA ASP A 50 19.56 22.90 10.26
C ASP A 50 20.54 23.68 9.38
N THR A 51 20.09 24.10 8.21
CA THR A 51 20.91 24.86 7.27
C THR A 51 21.16 26.29 7.73
N GLY A 52 20.37 26.78 8.68
CA GLY A 52 20.16 28.21 8.89
C GLY A 52 19.49 28.86 7.69
N TRP A 53 19.33 30.18 7.75
CA TRP A 53 18.79 30.99 6.66
C TRP A 53 19.86 31.26 5.61
N VAL A 54 19.59 30.92 4.35
CA VAL A 54 20.50 31.12 3.22
C VAL A 54 19.76 31.81 2.07
N ALA A 55 20.27 32.96 1.62
CA ALA A 55 19.70 33.74 0.52
C ALA A 55 20.48 33.57 -0.79
N ASN A 56 19.85 33.95 -1.90
CA ASN A 56 20.52 34.11 -3.19
C ASN A 56 20.63 35.59 -3.57
N ASP A 57 21.70 36.25 -3.13
CA ASP A 57 21.95 37.67 -3.43
C ASP A 57 22.57 37.91 -4.83
N SER A 58 22.61 36.88 -5.69
CA SER A 58 23.20 36.97 -7.02
C SER A 58 22.15 37.20 -8.11
N ASP A 59 22.58 37.73 -9.25
CA ASP A 59 21.72 37.98 -10.42
C ASP A 59 21.33 36.72 -11.21
N ARG A 60 21.64 35.52 -10.70
CA ARG A 60 21.34 34.24 -11.37
C ARG A 60 20.78 33.21 -10.41
N ALA A 61 19.94 32.32 -10.93
CA ALA A 61 19.50 31.16 -10.18
C ALA A 61 20.70 30.27 -9.82
N ARG A 62 20.70 29.73 -8.60
CA ARG A 62 21.77 28.84 -8.12
C ARG A 62 21.29 27.92 -7.00
N VAL A 63 22.02 26.84 -6.81
CA VAL A 63 21.94 26.04 -5.58
C VAL A 63 22.55 26.86 -4.44
N VAL A 64 21.75 27.12 -3.40
CA VAL A 64 22.16 27.87 -2.20
C VAL A 64 22.35 26.97 -0.98
N ILE A 65 21.63 25.85 -0.92
CA ILE A 65 21.78 24.80 0.09
C ILE A 65 22.12 23.52 -0.67
N SER A 66 23.11 22.76 -0.20
CA SER A 66 23.50 21.47 -0.80
C SER A 66 24.19 20.61 0.25
N PHE A 67 23.62 19.45 0.57
CA PHE A 67 24.24 18.45 1.44
C PHE A 67 23.69 17.04 1.17
N PRO A 68 24.51 15.99 1.27
CA PRO A 68 24.04 14.62 1.18
C PRO A 68 23.52 14.13 2.53
N ILE A 69 22.55 13.22 2.49
CA ILE A 69 22.19 12.33 3.61
C ILE A 69 22.58 10.92 3.19
N HIS A 70 23.43 10.27 3.98
CA HIS A 70 23.99 8.96 3.69
C HIS A 70 23.78 7.99 4.87
N PHE A 71 23.34 6.77 4.57
CA PHE A 71 23.27 5.69 5.54
C PHE A 71 23.57 4.35 4.86
N SER A 72 24.77 3.80 5.10
CA SER A 72 25.31 2.68 4.33
C SER A 72 24.46 1.41 4.28
N LEU A 73 23.59 1.18 5.27
CA LEU A 73 22.70 0.01 5.32
C LEU A 73 21.35 0.22 4.61
N ALA A 74 21.04 1.43 4.13
CA ALA A 74 19.79 1.71 3.45
C ALA A 74 19.74 1.08 2.05
N ASN A 75 18.67 0.31 1.80
CA ASN A 75 18.28 -0.09 0.44
C ASN A 75 17.45 0.99 -0.27
N TRP A 76 16.73 1.80 0.50
CA TRP A 76 16.02 3.00 0.08
C TRP A 76 16.01 4.03 1.22
N MET A 77 15.73 5.29 0.90
CA MET A 77 15.64 6.38 1.88
C MET A 77 14.40 7.24 1.66
N ARG A 78 13.85 7.77 2.75
CA ARG A 78 12.86 8.85 2.75
C ARG A 78 13.22 9.87 3.82
N VAL A 79 13.24 11.15 3.48
CA VAL A 79 13.68 12.22 4.37
C VAL A 79 12.49 12.97 4.94
N TYR A 80 12.56 13.33 6.21
CA TYR A 80 11.55 14.11 6.93
C TYR A 80 12.15 15.39 7.49
N PHE A 81 11.48 16.48 7.19
CA PHE A 81 11.84 17.81 7.64
C PHE A 81 10.93 18.21 8.80
N GLU A 82 11.51 18.80 9.83
CA GLU A 82 10.75 19.51 10.87
C GLU A 82 10.17 20.80 10.30
N ASP A 83 10.95 21.50 9.49
CA ASP A 83 10.58 22.78 8.89
C ASP A 83 11.20 22.96 7.51
N ILE A 84 10.44 23.56 6.59
CA ILE A 84 10.86 23.88 5.22
C ILE A 84 10.35 25.28 4.89
N GLU A 85 11.26 26.23 4.79
CA GLU A 85 10.99 27.59 4.37
C GLU A 85 11.71 27.84 3.05
N LEU A 86 10.95 28.05 1.97
CA LEU A 86 11.48 28.28 0.64
C LEU A 86 11.24 29.74 0.26
N GLY A 87 12.32 30.48 -0.01
CA GLY A 87 12.25 31.87 -0.39
C GLY A 87 11.63 32.11 -1.78
N GLY A 88 11.25 33.37 -2.03
CA GLY A 88 10.61 33.79 -3.28
C GLY A 88 9.09 33.69 -3.27
N ASP A 89 8.44 34.01 -4.39
CA ASP A 89 6.99 33.96 -4.55
C ASP A 89 6.60 32.88 -5.56
N LEU A 90 5.96 31.82 -5.03
CA LEU A 90 5.44 30.70 -5.82
C LEU A 90 4.45 31.15 -6.90
N LEU A 91 3.52 32.06 -6.57
CA LEU A 91 2.48 32.50 -7.50
C LEU A 91 3.05 33.38 -8.61
N ALA A 92 4.14 34.10 -8.33
CA ALA A 92 4.87 34.85 -9.33
C ALA A 92 5.87 34.00 -10.14
N GLY A 93 5.99 32.70 -9.87
CA GLY A 93 6.96 31.81 -10.54
C GLY A 93 8.42 32.04 -10.13
N THR A 94 8.64 32.69 -8.98
CA THR A 94 9.98 33.01 -8.44
C THR A 94 10.32 32.23 -7.18
N GLY A 95 9.45 31.31 -6.76
CA GLY A 95 9.68 30.46 -5.60
C GLY A 95 10.91 29.57 -5.78
N ALA A 96 11.67 29.41 -4.70
CA ALA A 96 12.74 28.43 -4.62
C ALA A 96 12.18 27.00 -4.66
N ILE A 97 13.00 26.07 -5.12
CA ILE A 97 12.66 24.66 -5.26
C ILE A 97 13.57 23.83 -4.35
N LEU A 98 12.97 23.01 -3.50
CA LEU A 98 13.64 21.90 -2.85
C LEU A 98 13.82 20.78 -3.87
N ARG A 99 15.06 20.40 -4.16
CA ARG A 99 15.40 19.28 -5.03
C ARG A 99 16.05 18.18 -4.21
N VAL A 100 15.58 16.96 -4.36
CA VAL A 100 16.21 15.78 -3.77
C VAL A 100 16.53 14.78 -4.87
N THR A 101 17.77 14.31 -4.92
CA THR A 101 18.27 13.41 -5.96
C THR A 101 18.84 12.15 -5.35
N SER A 102 18.44 10.96 -5.81
CA SER A 102 19.12 9.72 -5.44
C SER A 102 20.48 9.62 -6.14
N HIS A 103 21.51 9.22 -5.41
CA HIS A 103 22.81 8.92 -6.01
C HIS A 103 22.84 7.57 -6.76
N LEU A 104 21.89 6.66 -6.48
CA LEU A 104 21.91 5.31 -7.07
C LEU A 104 21.42 5.32 -8.51
N ASP A 105 20.24 5.90 -8.74
CA ASP A 105 19.54 5.88 -10.02
C ASP A 105 19.42 7.27 -10.66
N GLY A 106 19.87 8.33 -9.97
CA GLY A 106 19.81 9.71 -10.48
C GLY A 106 18.40 10.27 -10.51
N HIS A 107 17.42 9.58 -9.92
CA HIS A 107 16.04 10.05 -9.87
C HIS A 107 15.90 11.29 -8.99
N VAL A 108 15.05 12.22 -9.41
CA VAL A 108 14.90 13.55 -8.81
C VAL A 108 13.46 13.79 -8.40
N GLN A 109 13.24 14.33 -7.20
CA GLN A 109 11.99 14.97 -6.80
C GLN A 109 12.23 16.47 -6.63
N GLU A 110 11.40 17.27 -7.27
CA GLU A 110 11.39 18.73 -7.10
C GLU A 110 10.11 19.16 -6.39
N LEU A 111 10.24 19.98 -5.34
CA LEU A 111 9.15 20.45 -4.51
C LEU A 111 9.22 21.96 -4.39
N ASP A 112 8.12 22.64 -4.67
CA ASP A 112 7.92 24.03 -4.27
C ASP A 112 7.28 24.08 -2.87
N ALA A 113 7.05 25.28 -2.33
CA ALA A 113 6.47 25.44 -1.00
C ALA A 113 5.09 24.78 -0.84
N ARG A 114 4.26 24.75 -1.89
CA ARG A 114 2.98 24.05 -1.87
C ARG A 114 3.19 22.54 -1.87
N HIS A 115 4.10 22.03 -2.70
CA HIS A 115 4.41 20.60 -2.74
C HIS A 115 5.00 20.13 -1.41
N CYS A 116 5.88 20.90 -0.77
CA CYS A 116 6.38 20.60 0.58
C CYS A 116 5.24 20.37 1.58
N ALA A 117 4.24 21.25 1.58
CA ALA A 117 3.05 21.08 2.43
C ALA A 117 2.22 19.85 2.05
N GLN A 118 2.00 19.61 0.75
CA GLN A 118 1.25 18.45 0.25
C GLN A 118 1.92 17.11 0.61
N TRP A 119 3.25 17.08 0.63
CA TRP A 119 4.06 15.94 1.05
C TRP A 119 4.33 15.91 2.56
N GLN A 120 3.65 16.77 3.33
CA GLN A 120 3.74 16.83 4.80
C GLN A 120 5.19 16.95 5.28
N ASN A 121 5.96 17.84 4.63
CA ASN A 121 7.38 18.08 4.90
C ASN A 121 8.22 16.80 4.82
N SER A 122 7.97 15.95 3.83
CA SER A 122 8.76 14.76 3.55
C SER A 122 9.02 14.58 2.06
N THR A 123 9.97 13.71 1.71
CA THR A 123 10.23 13.34 0.32
C THR A 123 9.39 12.15 -0.12
N CYS A 124 9.47 11.79 -1.40
CA CYS A 124 9.18 10.44 -1.86
C CYS A 124 10.23 9.43 -1.36
N TYR A 125 10.04 8.16 -1.70
CA TYR A 125 11.02 7.12 -1.43
C TYR A 125 12.05 7.07 -2.56
N PHE A 126 13.33 7.14 -2.22
CA PHE A 126 14.45 7.06 -3.16
C PHE A 126 15.17 5.73 -2.99
N ASN A 127 15.59 5.08 -4.08
CA ASN A 127 16.43 3.89 -3.99
C ASN A 127 17.87 4.25 -3.62
N GLY A 128 18.54 3.32 -2.95
CA GLY A 128 19.94 3.47 -2.56
C GLY A 128 20.14 4.07 -1.18
N ASN A 129 21.42 4.25 -0.85
CA ASN A 129 21.87 4.60 0.49
C ASN A 129 22.27 6.07 0.66
N THR A 130 22.07 6.88 -0.37
CA THR A 130 22.44 8.29 -0.37
C THR A 130 21.47 9.10 -1.21
N VAL A 131 21.00 10.22 -0.65
CA VAL A 131 20.27 11.25 -1.36
C VAL A 131 20.99 12.59 -1.22
N GLN A 132 21.02 13.37 -2.29
CA GLN A 132 21.50 14.74 -2.31
C GLN A 132 20.31 15.68 -2.10
N VAL A 133 20.37 16.52 -1.08
CA VAL A 133 19.34 17.54 -0.78
C VAL A 133 19.87 18.90 -1.21
N GLU A 134 19.08 19.63 -1.99
CA GLU A 134 19.43 20.93 -2.54
C GLU A 134 18.28 21.93 -2.49
N VAL A 135 18.60 23.22 -2.39
CA VAL A 135 17.62 24.30 -2.66
C VAL A 135 18.12 25.13 -3.82
N LEU A 136 17.33 25.17 -4.88
CA LEU A 136 17.51 26.04 -6.03
C LEU A 136 16.73 27.34 -5.80
N ALA A 137 17.45 28.41 -5.54
CA ALA A 137 16.85 29.73 -5.33
C ALA A 137 16.96 30.59 -6.60
N GLN A 138 15.90 31.33 -6.90
CA GLN A 138 15.90 32.32 -7.99
C GLN A 138 16.73 33.57 -7.58
N PRO A 139 17.15 34.43 -8.53
CA PRO A 139 17.87 35.65 -8.20
C PRO A 139 17.12 36.52 -7.19
N HIS A 140 17.81 37.05 -6.18
CA HIS A 140 17.29 38.04 -5.24
C HIS A 140 16.03 37.63 -4.47
N THR A 141 15.78 36.32 -4.32
CA THR A 141 14.68 35.85 -3.47
C THR A 141 14.99 35.99 -2.00
N SER A 142 13.95 35.97 -1.16
CA SER A 142 14.12 35.82 0.29
C SER A 142 14.94 34.56 0.63
N ALA A 143 15.47 34.52 1.85
CA ALA A 143 16.24 33.39 2.33
C ALA A 143 15.38 32.12 2.47
N SER A 144 15.99 30.97 2.18
CA SER A 144 15.42 29.64 2.44
C SER A 144 16.09 29.03 3.67
N ARG A 145 15.41 28.10 4.32
CA ARG A 145 15.93 27.28 5.43
C ARG A 145 15.31 25.90 5.40
N LEU A 146 16.13 24.87 5.59
CA LEU A 146 15.68 23.51 5.80
C LEU A 146 16.10 23.05 7.19
N VAL A 147 15.16 22.47 7.93
CA VAL A 147 15.44 21.78 9.19
C VAL A 147 15.08 20.31 9.00
N VAL A 148 16.08 19.46 8.81
CA VAL A 148 15.92 18.01 8.74
C VAL A 148 15.84 17.45 10.15
N ARG A 149 14.89 16.54 10.37
CA ARG A 149 14.68 15.88 11.67
C ARG A 149 15.15 14.44 11.67
N SER A 150 14.80 13.70 10.62
CA SER A 150 14.98 12.26 10.55
C SER A 150 14.90 11.77 9.11
N PHE A 151 15.32 10.53 8.91
CA PHE A 151 15.04 9.79 7.70
C PHE A 151 14.65 8.36 8.04
N ASP A 152 13.86 7.77 7.16
CA ASP A 152 13.63 6.33 7.13
C ASP A 152 14.61 5.68 6.15
N ALA A 153 15.15 4.55 6.54
CA ALA A 153 16.01 3.70 5.75
C ALA A 153 15.39 2.31 5.60
N GLY A 154 15.25 1.86 4.35
CA GLY A 154 14.80 0.52 4.04
C GLY A 154 15.82 -0.55 4.39
N LEU A 155 15.36 -1.63 5.01
CA LEU A 155 16.17 -2.79 5.33
C LEU A 155 15.78 -4.01 4.49
N PRO A 156 16.65 -5.02 4.39
CA PRO A 156 16.29 -6.34 3.85
C PRO A 156 15.05 -6.91 4.53
N MET A 157 14.24 -7.64 3.74
CA MET A 157 13.18 -8.44 4.34
C MET A 157 13.79 -9.68 4.98
N GLY A 158 13.26 -10.07 6.14
CA GLY A 158 13.55 -11.38 6.72
C GLY A 158 13.01 -12.51 5.84
N LEU A 159 13.29 -13.76 6.22
CA LEU A 159 12.56 -14.89 5.64
C LEU A 159 11.18 -14.91 6.27
N ASP A 160 10.18 -14.32 5.60
CA ASP A 160 8.79 -14.52 5.96
C ASP A 160 8.28 -15.78 5.25
N THR A 161 7.51 -16.60 5.95
CA THR A 161 6.86 -17.76 5.32
C THR A 161 5.77 -17.28 4.37
N SER A 162 5.59 -17.93 3.22
CA SER A 162 4.45 -17.69 2.34
C SER A 162 3.16 -17.61 3.16
N GLN A 163 2.37 -16.56 2.91
CA GLN A 163 1.07 -16.35 3.55
C GLN A 163 -0.02 -17.23 2.92
N CYS A 164 0.27 -17.81 1.74
CA CYS A 164 -0.61 -18.66 0.98
C CYS A 164 -0.09 -20.10 0.99
N GLY A 165 -0.91 -21.02 1.50
CA GLY A 165 -0.81 -22.47 1.30
C GLY A 165 0.61 -23.09 1.34
N PRO A 166 0.78 -24.30 0.78
CA PRO A 166 2.11 -24.83 0.48
C PRO A 166 2.69 -24.28 -0.84
N ASN A 167 1.85 -23.69 -1.69
CA ASN A 167 2.20 -23.11 -2.98
C ASN A 167 1.73 -21.65 -3.02
N ASP A 168 2.50 -20.82 -3.72
CA ASP A 168 2.12 -19.47 -4.10
C ASP A 168 1.87 -19.47 -5.61
N ASP A 169 0.61 -19.38 -6.00
CA ASP A 169 0.14 -19.45 -7.38
C ASP A 169 0.06 -18.06 -8.04
N ARG A 170 0.41 -16.99 -7.30
CA ARG A 170 0.40 -15.62 -7.83
C ARG A 170 1.45 -15.45 -8.93
N VAL A 171 1.09 -14.71 -9.97
CA VAL A 171 1.99 -14.33 -11.06
C VAL A 171 2.18 -12.81 -11.11
N LEU A 172 3.32 -12.34 -11.62
CA LEU A 172 3.57 -10.91 -11.80
C LEU A 172 2.49 -10.25 -12.67
N SER A 173 2.14 -9.02 -12.32
CA SER A 173 1.14 -8.19 -13.00
C SER A 173 1.67 -6.77 -13.24
N MET A 174 1.02 -6.04 -14.15
CA MET A 174 1.35 -4.64 -14.47
C MET A 174 0.08 -3.80 -14.74
N ASP A 175 -1.01 -4.14 -14.06
CA ASP A 175 -2.26 -3.39 -14.11
C ASP A 175 -2.04 -1.99 -13.51
N VAL A 176 -2.00 -0.99 -14.40
CA VAL A 176 -1.76 0.43 -14.08
C VAL A 176 -2.81 1.03 -13.15
N ARG A 177 -3.92 0.33 -12.89
CA ARG A 177 -4.98 0.78 -12.00
C ARG A 177 -4.74 0.38 -10.53
N SER A 178 -3.78 -0.50 -10.27
CA SER A 178 -3.42 -0.94 -8.92
C SER A 178 -2.13 -0.25 -8.44
N ALA A 179 -2.10 0.17 -7.19
CA ALA A 179 -0.99 0.91 -6.60
C ALA A 179 -0.53 0.33 -5.25
N ARG A 180 0.76 0.47 -4.95
CA ARG A 180 1.33 0.11 -3.64
C ARG A 180 1.17 1.28 -2.67
N LEU A 181 0.73 0.99 -1.45
CA LEU A 181 0.53 1.96 -0.38
C LEU A 181 1.63 1.84 0.66
N LEU A 182 2.41 2.91 0.86
CA LEU A 182 3.48 2.97 1.85
C LEU A 182 3.22 4.08 2.90
N PRO A 183 3.72 3.90 4.14
CA PRO A 183 4.46 2.74 4.65
C PRO A 183 3.59 1.53 5.02
N VAL A 184 2.26 1.59 4.96
CA VAL A 184 1.39 0.50 5.47
C VAL A 184 1.61 -0.88 4.83
N GLY A 185 2.15 -0.94 3.60
CA GLY A 185 2.34 -2.19 2.88
C GLY A 185 1.02 -2.81 2.45
N CYS A 186 0.14 -2.00 1.84
CA CYS A 186 -1.16 -2.42 1.32
C CYS A 186 -1.28 -2.12 -0.18
N THR A 187 -2.44 -2.47 -0.75
CA THR A 187 -2.82 -2.14 -2.13
C THR A 187 -3.94 -1.09 -2.13
N GLY A 188 -3.86 -0.13 -3.04
CA GLY A 188 -4.97 0.75 -3.41
C GLY A 188 -5.36 0.53 -4.86
N TRP A 189 -6.65 0.63 -5.15
CA TRP A 189 -7.21 0.48 -6.50
C TRP A 189 -7.81 1.79 -6.96
N LEU A 190 -7.30 2.30 -8.08
CA LEU A 190 -7.73 3.55 -8.71
C LEU A 190 -9.08 3.35 -9.39
N ILE A 191 -10.10 4.09 -8.96
CA ILE A 191 -11.49 3.89 -9.41
C ILE A 191 -11.98 4.99 -10.33
N ASP A 192 -12.98 4.65 -11.13
CA ASP A 192 -13.62 5.55 -12.09
C ASP A 192 -14.62 6.45 -11.37
N ASP A 193 -14.08 7.49 -10.71
CA ASP A 193 -14.87 8.58 -10.15
C ASP A 193 -14.45 9.93 -10.74
N CYS A 194 -15.20 10.99 -10.42
CA CYS A 194 -14.98 12.32 -10.98
C CYS A 194 -13.60 12.93 -10.62
N THR A 195 -12.89 12.36 -9.64
CA THR A 195 -11.67 12.91 -9.07
C THR A 195 -10.43 12.03 -9.27
N GLY A 196 -10.62 10.78 -9.73
CA GLY A 196 -9.58 9.77 -9.88
C GLY A 196 -9.05 9.27 -8.53
N CYS A 197 -9.95 8.95 -7.59
CA CYS A 197 -9.60 8.50 -6.24
C CYS A 197 -9.41 6.97 -6.16
N PHE A 198 -9.09 6.50 -4.95
CA PHE A 198 -8.72 5.12 -4.67
C PHE A 198 -9.70 4.48 -3.69
N LEU A 199 -9.87 3.16 -3.82
CA LEU A 199 -10.36 2.30 -2.75
C LEU A 199 -9.21 1.47 -2.16
N THR A 200 -9.31 1.16 -0.88
CA THR A 200 -8.42 0.26 -0.13
C THR A 200 -9.23 -0.42 0.99
N ALA A 201 -8.63 -1.38 1.69
CA ALA A 201 -9.18 -1.83 2.97
C ALA A 201 -9.10 -0.71 4.03
N GLY A 202 -10.11 -0.61 4.87
CA GLY A 202 -10.22 0.40 5.92
C GLY A 202 -9.15 0.25 6.99
N HIS A 203 -8.73 -0.99 7.30
CA HIS A 203 -7.62 -1.22 8.22
C HIS A 203 -6.29 -0.68 7.67
N CYS A 204 -6.12 -0.50 6.36
CA CYS A 204 -4.89 0.06 5.79
C CYS A 204 -4.80 1.58 5.96
N THR A 205 -5.88 2.27 6.30
CA THR A 205 -5.91 3.75 6.25
C THR A 205 -5.20 4.44 7.41
N GLY A 206 -4.74 3.70 8.42
CA GLY A 206 -4.08 4.28 9.60
C GLY A 206 -2.68 4.87 9.35
N SER A 207 -2.02 4.51 8.25
CA SER A 207 -0.62 4.89 8.00
C SER A 207 -0.26 5.03 6.51
N ILE A 208 -1.22 5.38 5.64
CA ILE A 208 -0.92 5.68 4.23
C ILE A 208 -0.24 7.05 4.15
N SER A 209 0.85 7.15 3.40
CA SER A 209 1.53 8.43 3.12
C SER A 209 1.88 8.62 1.64
N VAL A 210 2.27 7.55 0.95
CA VAL A 210 2.63 7.60 -0.48
C VAL A 210 1.99 6.45 -1.23
N VAL A 211 1.49 6.77 -2.40
CA VAL A 211 0.95 5.84 -3.38
C VAL A 211 1.95 5.69 -4.52
N GLN A 212 2.28 4.46 -4.88
CA GLN A 212 3.30 4.15 -5.87
C GLN A 212 2.73 3.29 -7.01
N PHE A 213 3.02 3.69 -8.24
CA PHE A 213 2.77 2.93 -9.47
C PHE A 213 4.08 2.45 -10.07
N GLN A 214 4.02 1.61 -11.11
CA GLN A 214 5.22 1.16 -11.85
C GLN A 214 6.32 0.59 -10.95
N VAL A 215 5.92 -0.06 -9.85
CA VAL A 215 6.81 -0.56 -8.81
C VAL A 215 7.74 -1.63 -9.39
N PRO A 216 9.08 -1.44 -9.31
CA PRO A 216 10.04 -2.41 -9.79
C PRO A 216 10.09 -3.66 -8.89
N LEU A 217 10.69 -4.74 -9.41
CA LEU A 217 10.98 -5.92 -8.62
C LEU A 217 11.81 -5.58 -7.38
N SER A 218 11.53 -6.27 -6.27
CA SER A 218 12.32 -6.18 -5.05
C SER A 218 13.70 -6.81 -5.24
N ASN A 219 14.64 -6.48 -4.35
CA ASN A 219 15.98 -7.03 -4.39
C ASN A 219 15.96 -8.52 -4.03
N SER A 220 17.06 -9.23 -4.31
CA SER A 220 17.19 -10.66 -3.99
C SER A 220 17.11 -10.98 -2.49
N ASN A 221 17.16 -9.97 -1.62
CA ASN A 221 16.99 -10.08 -0.17
C ASN A 221 15.60 -9.59 0.30
N GLY A 222 14.66 -9.40 -0.63
CA GLY A 222 13.30 -8.93 -0.38
C GLY A 222 13.16 -7.46 0.02
N SER A 223 14.25 -6.69 0.13
CA SER A 223 14.12 -5.23 0.31
C SER A 223 13.43 -4.62 -0.92
N LEU A 224 12.54 -3.67 -0.64
CA LEU A 224 11.77 -3.00 -1.69
C LEU A 224 12.69 -2.17 -2.57
N ASN A 225 12.38 -2.16 -3.87
CA ASN A 225 12.76 -1.07 -4.75
C ASN A 225 11.53 -0.18 -4.97
N ASN A 226 11.75 1.12 -5.12
CA ASN A 226 10.75 2.15 -5.33
C ASN A 226 10.78 2.61 -6.80
N PRO A 227 9.62 2.98 -7.37
CA PRO A 227 9.59 3.52 -8.72
C PRO A 227 10.21 4.92 -8.78
N SER A 228 10.34 5.48 -9.99
CA SER A 228 10.72 6.88 -10.17
C SER A 228 9.82 7.81 -9.33
N PRO A 229 10.34 8.94 -8.81
CA PRO A 229 9.53 9.98 -8.17
C PRO A 229 8.32 10.42 -8.99
N ASP A 230 8.37 10.33 -10.32
CA ASP A 230 7.25 10.65 -11.23
C ASP A 230 6.03 9.71 -11.06
N ASP A 231 6.25 8.51 -10.52
CA ASP A 231 5.24 7.48 -10.28
C ASP A 231 4.87 7.38 -8.78
N GLN A 232 5.27 8.35 -7.97
CA GLN A 232 4.94 8.43 -6.54
C GLN A 232 4.08 9.65 -6.24
N TYR A 233 3.03 9.45 -5.45
CA TYR A 233 2.03 10.48 -5.17
C TYR A 233 1.83 10.63 -3.67
N ALA A 234 1.75 11.88 -3.20
CA ALA A 234 1.41 12.18 -1.83
C ALA A 234 -0.07 11.89 -1.56
N PHE A 235 -0.32 11.11 -0.52
CA PHE A 235 -1.66 10.88 0.02
C PHE A 235 -2.28 12.21 0.47
N ASP A 236 -3.55 12.45 0.13
CA ASP A 236 -4.31 13.60 0.61
C ASP A 236 -5.14 13.22 1.84
N PRO A 237 -4.67 13.53 3.08
CA PRO A 237 -5.39 13.16 4.29
C PRO A 237 -6.75 13.82 4.43
N ALA A 238 -6.98 14.98 3.80
CA ALA A 238 -8.26 15.67 3.87
C ALA A 238 -9.36 14.96 3.05
N SER A 239 -8.96 14.11 2.10
CA SER A 239 -9.88 13.35 1.25
C SER A 239 -10.33 12.02 1.85
N LEU A 240 -9.70 11.57 2.94
CA LEU A 240 -9.91 10.25 3.51
C LEU A 240 -11.34 10.07 4.04
N GLN A 241 -12.00 9.03 3.57
CA GLN A 241 -13.24 8.50 4.11
C GLN A 241 -13.00 7.04 4.47
N THR A 242 -13.21 6.69 5.73
CA THR A 242 -12.94 5.34 6.23
C THR A 242 -13.79 5.08 7.47
N ASN A 243 -14.03 3.82 7.77
CA ASN A 243 -14.60 3.39 9.04
C ASN A 243 -13.54 2.75 9.97
N ASN A 244 -12.25 2.92 9.63
CA ASN A 244 -11.08 2.35 10.31
C ASN A 244 -11.00 0.82 10.29
N GLY A 245 -11.73 0.16 9.39
CA GLY A 245 -11.78 -1.29 9.27
C GLY A 245 -12.65 -1.92 10.36
N GLN A 246 -13.86 -2.33 9.99
CA GLN A 246 -14.84 -2.92 10.93
C GLN A 246 -15.06 -4.42 10.69
N GLY A 247 -14.05 -5.09 10.11
CA GLY A 247 -14.08 -6.51 9.80
C GLY A 247 -14.74 -6.83 8.45
N VAL A 248 -14.87 -8.13 8.19
CA VAL A 248 -15.33 -8.68 6.91
C VAL A 248 -16.67 -8.06 6.49
N GLY A 249 -16.75 -7.64 5.23
CA GLY A 249 -17.93 -7.03 4.64
C GLY A 249 -18.15 -5.55 4.99
N ASN A 250 -17.28 -4.94 5.80
CA ASN A 250 -17.31 -3.53 6.12
C ASN A 250 -15.89 -2.99 6.38
N ASP A 251 -14.91 -3.44 5.62
CA ASP A 251 -13.51 -3.01 5.75
C ASP A 251 -13.08 -2.23 4.50
N TRP A 252 -13.31 -0.93 4.52
CA TRP A 252 -13.09 -0.07 3.35
C TRP A 252 -12.52 1.29 3.73
N GLY A 253 -11.75 1.84 2.80
CA GLY A 253 -11.25 3.20 2.80
C GLY A 253 -11.31 3.78 1.40
N TYR A 254 -11.64 5.06 1.31
CA TYR A 254 -11.63 5.88 0.10
C TYR A 254 -10.72 7.07 0.32
N PHE A 255 -9.86 7.39 -0.64
CA PHE A 255 -8.98 8.55 -0.54
C PHE A 255 -8.47 9.01 -1.91
N GLY A 256 -8.00 10.25 -1.98
CA GLY A 256 -7.35 10.85 -3.12
C GLY A 256 -5.86 11.12 -2.88
N CYS A 257 -5.18 11.57 -3.94
CA CYS A 257 -3.79 12.01 -3.88
C CYS A 257 -3.64 13.39 -4.50
N PHE A 258 -2.59 14.09 -4.10
CA PHE A 258 -2.15 15.31 -4.79
C PHE A 258 -1.56 14.96 -6.16
N ALA A 259 -1.52 15.96 -7.06
CA ALA A 259 -0.79 15.83 -8.31
C ALA A 259 0.71 15.63 -8.03
N ASN A 260 1.36 14.82 -8.86
CA ASN A 260 2.80 14.63 -8.76
C ASN A 260 3.53 15.95 -9.05
N PRO A 261 4.53 16.33 -8.24
CA PRO A 261 5.14 17.64 -8.35
C PRO A 261 6.07 17.79 -9.56
N ASN A 262 6.61 16.68 -10.09
CA ASN A 262 7.48 16.69 -11.27
C ASN A 262 6.67 16.74 -12.56
N THR A 263 5.57 15.99 -12.63
CA THR A 263 4.78 15.82 -13.87
C THR A 263 3.54 16.72 -13.93
N GLY A 264 3.06 17.21 -12.77
CA GLY A 264 1.82 17.97 -12.65
C GLY A 264 0.55 17.15 -12.83
N LEU A 265 0.65 15.82 -13.05
CA LEU A 265 -0.48 14.94 -13.29
C LEU A 265 -1.00 14.33 -11.99
N ARG A 266 -2.31 14.12 -11.91
CA ARG A 266 -2.95 13.24 -10.90
C ARG A 266 -2.84 11.77 -11.32
N PRO A 267 -2.98 10.81 -10.39
CA PRO A 267 -2.89 9.38 -10.71
C PRO A 267 -3.74 8.93 -11.91
N ALA A 268 -5.05 9.25 -11.93
CA ALA A 268 -5.91 8.89 -13.07
C ALA A 268 -5.47 9.49 -14.41
N GLN A 269 -4.86 10.68 -14.40
CA GLN A 269 -4.35 11.29 -15.63
C GLN A 269 -3.07 10.60 -16.11
N ALA A 270 -2.17 10.25 -15.18
CA ALA A 270 -0.92 9.56 -15.49
C ALA A 270 -1.14 8.11 -15.94
N GLN A 271 -2.02 7.38 -15.25
CA GLN A 271 -2.29 5.96 -15.56
C GLN A 271 -3.21 5.78 -16.76
N GLY A 272 -4.06 6.78 -17.07
CA GLY A 272 -4.98 6.74 -18.21
C GLY A 272 -6.04 5.64 -18.14
N ALA A 273 -6.20 5.00 -16.98
CA ALA A 273 -7.14 3.91 -16.76
C ALA A 273 -7.61 3.89 -15.30
N THR A 274 -8.83 3.40 -15.09
CA THR A 274 -9.50 3.30 -13.79
C THR A 274 -10.31 1.99 -13.72
N TYR A 275 -10.59 1.51 -12.51
CA TYR A 275 -11.56 0.42 -12.30
C TYR A 275 -12.98 0.99 -12.28
N VAL A 276 -13.85 0.42 -13.11
CA VAL A 276 -15.29 0.67 -13.02
C VAL A 276 -15.86 -0.18 -11.90
N LEU A 277 -16.53 0.46 -10.94
CA LEU A 277 -17.20 -0.25 -9.86
C LEU A 277 -18.46 -0.95 -10.37
N ALA A 278 -18.64 -2.19 -9.94
CA ALA A 278 -19.81 -3.00 -10.25
C ALA A 278 -20.28 -3.77 -9.02
N ASN A 279 -21.57 -4.09 -8.98
CA ASN A 279 -22.08 -5.04 -8.00
C ASN A 279 -21.46 -6.42 -8.25
N PRO A 280 -21.15 -7.19 -7.18
CA PRO A 280 -20.71 -8.56 -7.36
C PRO A 280 -21.78 -9.37 -8.11
N PRO A 281 -21.38 -10.42 -8.86
CA PRO A 281 -22.33 -11.28 -9.55
C PRO A 281 -23.33 -11.91 -8.56
N ALA A 282 -24.59 -12.04 -8.99
CA ALA A 282 -25.67 -12.55 -8.15
C ALA A 282 -25.53 -14.03 -7.75
N SER A 283 -24.66 -14.78 -8.43
CA SER A 283 -24.33 -16.16 -8.12
C SER A 283 -22.82 -16.36 -8.22
N PRO A 284 -22.15 -17.01 -7.25
CA PRO A 284 -20.74 -17.33 -7.35
C PRO A 284 -20.47 -18.44 -8.40
N ASN A 285 -21.45 -19.31 -8.67
CA ASN A 285 -21.28 -20.47 -9.54
C ASN A 285 -20.93 -20.06 -10.98
N GLY A 286 -19.78 -20.54 -11.46
CA GLY A 286 -19.28 -20.28 -12.81
C GLY A 286 -18.56 -18.95 -12.97
N ASN A 287 -18.43 -18.14 -11.91
CA ASN A 287 -17.67 -16.90 -11.94
C ASN A 287 -16.29 -17.09 -11.30
N SER A 288 -15.27 -16.54 -11.96
CA SER A 288 -13.93 -16.38 -11.38
C SER A 288 -13.80 -14.98 -10.76
N ILE A 289 -12.95 -14.86 -9.76
CA ILE A 289 -12.47 -13.57 -9.26
C ILE A 289 -10.97 -13.46 -9.52
N ARG A 290 -10.51 -12.24 -9.77
CA ARG A 290 -9.09 -11.89 -9.87
C ARG A 290 -8.75 -10.98 -8.71
N ILE A 291 -7.68 -11.31 -7.98
CA ILE A 291 -7.08 -10.40 -7.01
C ILE A 291 -5.77 -9.89 -7.59
N THR A 292 -5.53 -8.59 -7.50
CA THR A 292 -4.30 -7.93 -7.94
C THR A 292 -3.85 -6.98 -6.84
N GLY A 293 -2.59 -7.08 -6.42
CA GLY A 293 -2.07 -6.26 -5.34
C GLY A 293 -0.56 -6.41 -5.10
N TYR A 294 -0.10 -5.81 -4.01
CA TYR A 294 1.29 -5.68 -3.60
C TYR A 294 1.54 -6.36 -2.24
N GLY A 295 1.09 -7.60 -2.12
CA GLY A 295 1.26 -8.42 -0.91
C GLY A 295 2.72 -8.81 -0.66
N VAL A 296 2.99 -9.38 0.50
CA VAL A 296 4.33 -9.93 0.80
C VAL A 296 4.52 -11.22 -0.01
N ASP A 297 5.73 -11.40 -0.54
CA ASP A 297 6.14 -12.60 -1.25
C ASP A 297 7.63 -12.86 -1.00
N SER A 298 7.96 -14.05 -0.50
CA SER A 298 9.33 -14.51 -0.29
C SER A 298 9.77 -15.61 -1.27
N SER A 299 8.93 -15.95 -2.25
CA SER A 299 8.98 -17.15 -3.08
C SER A 299 8.80 -16.88 -4.59
N PRO A 300 9.69 -16.12 -5.26
CA PRO A 300 11.00 -15.65 -4.80
C PRO A 300 10.95 -14.31 -4.08
N GLN A 301 11.96 -14.03 -3.24
CA GLN A 301 12.09 -12.74 -2.52
C GLN A 301 12.07 -11.50 -3.42
N THR A 302 12.41 -11.64 -4.71
CA THR A 302 12.33 -10.55 -5.69
C THR A 302 10.90 -10.09 -6.01
N HIS A 303 9.88 -10.84 -5.57
CA HIS A 303 8.46 -10.49 -5.76
C HIS A 303 7.84 -9.79 -4.56
N ASN A 304 8.58 -9.61 -3.46
CA ASN A 304 8.05 -9.01 -2.26
C ASN A 304 7.44 -7.60 -2.49
N GLN A 305 6.16 -7.41 -2.19
CA GLN A 305 5.40 -6.18 -2.42
C GLN A 305 5.62 -5.58 -3.81
N VAL A 306 5.67 -6.47 -4.80
CA VAL A 306 5.58 -6.17 -6.23
C VAL A 306 4.16 -6.50 -6.68
N GLN A 307 3.71 -5.92 -7.80
CA GLN A 307 2.36 -6.22 -8.26
C GLN A 307 2.26 -7.67 -8.74
N GLN A 308 1.38 -8.42 -8.11
CA GLN A 308 1.05 -9.79 -8.47
C GLN A 308 -0.46 -9.96 -8.61
N THR A 309 -0.87 -11.01 -9.30
CA THR A 309 -2.28 -11.37 -9.47
C THR A 309 -2.48 -12.88 -9.45
N ASP A 310 -3.65 -13.29 -9.00
CA ASP A 310 -4.14 -14.66 -9.14
C ASP A 310 -5.62 -14.65 -9.55
N VAL A 311 -6.05 -15.73 -10.21
CA VAL A 311 -7.44 -15.96 -10.64
C VAL A 311 -7.91 -17.32 -10.20
N GLY A 312 -9.06 -17.33 -9.55
CA GLY A 312 -9.63 -18.52 -8.96
C GLY A 312 -11.15 -18.43 -8.89
N PRO A 313 -11.81 -19.53 -8.48
CA PRO A 313 -13.26 -19.55 -8.41
C PRO A 313 -13.76 -18.62 -7.29
N MET A 314 -14.84 -17.91 -7.57
CA MET A 314 -15.66 -17.32 -6.51
C MET A 314 -16.42 -18.44 -5.81
N VAL A 315 -16.36 -18.50 -4.48
CA VAL A 315 -16.97 -19.56 -3.67
C VAL A 315 -18.34 -19.14 -3.18
N THR A 316 -18.43 -17.98 -2.52
CA THR A 316 -19.70 -17.41 -2.05
C THR A 316 -19.76 -15.91 -2.30
N SER A 317 -20.98 -15.39 -2.45
CA SER A 317 -21.29 -13.97 -2.54
C SER A 317 -22.61 -13.77 -1.79
N GLN A 318 -22.54 -13.25 -0.57
CA GLN A 318 -23.71 -13.06 0.31
C GLN A 318 -23.63 -11.72 1.03
N GLY A 319 -24.61 -10.85 0.81
CA GLY A 319 -24.62 -9.51 1.40
C GLY A 319 -23.41 -8.71 0.95
N SER A 320 -22.59 -8.25 1.90
CA SER A 320 -21.33 -7.55 1.63
C SER A 320 -20.08 -8.44 1.70
N THR A 321 -20.27 -9.76 1.85
CA THR A 321 -19.17 -10.73 1.97
C THR A 321 -18.99 -11.51 0.67
N VAL A 322 -17.75 -11.60 0.21
CA VAL A 322 -17.32 -12.46 -0.91
C VAL A 322 -16.26 -13.43 -0.39
N GLN A 323 -16.38 -14.71 -0.75
CA GLN A 323 -15.34 -15.71 -0.51
C GLN A 323 -14.84 -16.26 -1.85
N TYR A 324 -13.56 -16.61 -1.89
CA TYR A 324 -12.88 -17.04 -3.10
C TYR A 324 -11.72 -17.99 -2.78
N GLN A 325 -11.22 -18.67 -3.81
CA GLN A 325 -9.99 -19.48 -3.74
C GLN A 325 -8.96 -18.88 -4.69
N THR A 326 -8.46 -17.71 -4.33
CA THR A 326 -7.31 -17.07 -4.97
C THR A 326 -6.26 -16.79 -3.93
N ASP A 327 -5.00 -16.88 -4.32
CA ASP A 327 -3.89 -16.40 -3.50
C ASP A 327 -3.89 -14.86 -3.44
N THR A 328 -3.48 -14.31 -2.28
CA THR A 328 -3.45 -12.87 -1.99
C THR A 328 -2.15 -12.48 -1.33
#